data_AF-A0A6F8PPM2-F1
#
_entry.id   AF-A0A6F8PPM2-F1
#
_cell.length_a   1.000
_cell.length_b   1.000
_cell.length_c   1.000
_cell.angle_alpha   90.00
_cell.angle_beta   90.00
_cell.angle_gamma   90.00
#
_symmetry.space_group_name_H-M   'P 1'
#
loop_
_entity.id
_entity.type
_entity.pdbx_description
1 polymer ?
#
loop_
_entity_poly.entity_id
_entity_poly.type
_entity_poly.pdbx_seq_one_letter_code
_entity_poly.pdbx_strand_id
1 'polypeptide(L)'
;MLIALNDPLVKRFIFLPGLVLLIGATLLSSSIMLQSEWLGQQEATYQSTTQEATRLLQKVRFLRNQEALYLQYGDQYAAVMQKGLVKDFDRVAWVDGLLRVTEALQISGLKILIEPEQLIKKTDLKSQLIKKDIFYYTRINLAFGLQTDVDLLKMMDLISQEISPHFFVEKCKLEMPYKAGEHLDFNPLNGNILGECSLIVFQAKPSELKTGS
;
A
#
# COMPACT_ATOMS: atom_id res chain seq x y z
N MET A 1 68.00 11.48 -58.54
CA MET A 1 68.27 10.14 -59.08
C MET A 1 66.94 9.41 -59.12
N LEU A 2 66.15 9.65 -60.18
CA LEU A 2 64.81 9.08 -60.35
C LEU A 2 64.98 7.66 -60.88
N ILE A 3 64.73 6.67 -60.02
CA ILE A 3 64.74 5.26 -60.38
C ILE A 3 63.63 5.04 -61.40
N ALA A 4 64.01 4.52 -62.56
CA ALA A 4 63.13 4.15 -63.66
C ALA A 4 62.08 3.13 -63.18
N LEU A 5 60.87 3.62 -62.87
CA LEU A 5 59.72 2.81 -62.46
C LEU A 5 58.92 2.25 -63.65
N ASN A 6 59.46 2.35 -64.89
CA ASN A 6 58.70 2.04 -66.10
C ASN A 6 59.23 0.82 -66.88
N ASP A 7 60.11 0.01 -66.28
CA ASP A 7 60.56 -1.24 -66.91
C ASP A 7 59.49 -2.35 -66.76
N PRO A 8 59.01 -2.95 -67.87
CA PRO A 8 57.92 -3.92 -67.85
C PRO A 8 58.27 -5.23 -67.13
N LEU A 9 59.56 -5.52 -66.96
CA LEU A 9 60.06 -6.72 -66.27
C LEU A 9 60.05 -6.57 -64.73
N VAL A 10 60.43 -5.40 -64.22
CA VAL A 10 60.42 -5.09 -62.76
C VAL A 10 58.98 -5.01 -62.25
N LYS A 11 58.09 -4.44 -63.06
CA LYS A 11 56.64 -4.39 -62.80
C LYS A 11 55.99 -5.77 -62.75
N ARG A 12 56.58 -6.80 -63.37
CA ARG A 12 56.04 -8.18 -63.32
C ARG A 12 56.60 -8.97 -62.15
N PHE A 13 57.85 -8.74 -61.75
CA PHE A 13 58.51 -9.50 -60.69
C PHE A 13 58.22 -9.01 -59.26
N ILE A 14 57.92 -7.72 -59.07
CA ILE A 14 57.62 -7.14 -57.74
C ILE A 14 56.11 -7.03 -57.50
N PHE A 15 55.37 -6.62 -58.52
CA PHE A 15 53.95 -6.32 -58.38
C PHE A 15 53.09 -7.57 -58.18
N LEU A 16 53.48 -8.69 -58.80
CA LEU A 16 52.75 -9.95 -58.72
C LEU A 16 52.84 -10.62 -57.33
N PRO A 17 54.03 -10.82 -56.72
CA PRO A 17 54.12 -11.31 -55.35
C PRO A 17 53.59 -10.29 -54.33
N GLY A 18 53.76 -8.98 -54.57
CA GLY A 18 53.17 -7.95 -53.71
C GLY A 18 51.64 -8.00 -53.69
N LEU A 19 51.01 -8.23 -54.85
CA LEU A 19 49.57 -8.39 -54.96
C LEU A 19 49.07 -9.68 -54.30
N VAL A 20 49.82 -10.79 -54.42
CA VAL A 20 49.50 -12.05 -53.71
C VAL A 20 49.58 -11.88 -52.19
N LEU A 21 50.60 -11.19 -51.69
CA LEU A 21 50.77 -10.91 -50.26
C LEU A 21 49.64 -10.01 -49.73
N LEU A 22 49.24 -9.00 -50.50
CA LEU A 22 48.16 -8.09 -50.15
C LEU A 22 46.81 -8.83 -50.11
N ILE A 23 46.54 -9.70 -51.10
CA ILE A 23 45.35 -10.57 -51.10
C ILE A 23 45.38 -11.51 -49.88
N GLY A 24 46.51 -12.16 -49.60
CA GLY A 24 46.67 -13.03 -48.43
C GLY A 24 46.41 -12.30 -47.11
N ALA A 25 46.91 -11.08 -46.96
CA ALA A 25 46.67 -10.26 -45.77
C ALA A 25 45.19 -9.87 -45.61
N THR A 26 44.50 -9.53 -46.71
CA THR A 26 43.06 -9.20 -46.68
C THR A 26 42.18 -10.41 -46.36
N LEU A 27 42.58 -11.62 -46.79
CA LEU A 27 41.86 -12.85 -46.45
C LEU A 27 42.07 -13.21 -44.98
N LEU A 28 43.28 -13.03 -44.45
CA LEU A 28 43.56 -13.27 -43.03
C LEU A 28 42.79 -12.29 -42.12
N SER A 29 42.78 -10.99 -42.44
CA SER A 29 42.05 -10.01 -41.62
C SER A 29 40.55 -10.25 -41.60
N SER A 30 39.95 -10.62 -42.75
CA SER A 30 38.51 -10.91 -42.82
C SER A 30 38.12 -12.17 -42.03
N SER A 31 38.97 -13.20 -42.03
CA SER A 31 38.72 -14.41 -41.23
C SER A 31 38.74 -14.16 -39.71
N ILE A 32 39.63 -13.28 -39.23
CA ILE A 32 39.72 -12.91 -37.81
C ILE A 32 38.48 -12.12 -37.38
N MET A 33 38.00 -11.19 -38.21
CA MET A 33 36.80 -10.40 -37.89
C MET A 33 35.55 -11.29 -37.78
N LEU A 34 35.33 -12.19 -38.75
CA LEU A 34 34.21 -13.13 -38.73
C LEU A 34 34.21 -14.03 -37.48
N GLN A 35 35.39 -14.49 -37.05
CA GLN A 35 35.51 -15.35 -35.87
C GLN A 35 35.21 -14.58 -34.57
N SER A 36 35.60 -13.31 -34.50
CA SER A 36 35.32 -12.46 -33.34
C SER A 36 33.83 -12.13 -33.18
N GLU A 37 33.11 -11.90 -34.29
CA GLU A 37 31.66 -11.67 -34.27
C GLU A 37 30.89 -12.92 -33.85
N TRP A 38 31.33 -14.09 -34.31
CA TRP A 38 30.69 -15.37 -33.97
C TRP A 38 30.86 -15.74 -32.48
N LEU A 39 32.06 -15.52 -31.93
CA LEU A 39 32.34 -15.68 -30.50
C LEU A 39 31.55 -14.67 -29.65
N GLY A 40 31.49 -13.41 -30.08
CA GLY A 40 30.71 -12.37 -29.41
C GLY A 40 29.21 -12.67 -29.38
N GLN A 41 28.65 -13.22 -30.46
CA GLN A 41 27.25 -13.63 -30.51
C GLN A 41 26.94 -14.81 -29.57
N GLN A 42 27.84 -15.79 -29.47
CA GLN A 42 27.66 -16.86 -28.48
C GLN A 42 27.70 -16.32 -27.06
N GLU A 43 28.68 -15.47 -26.73
CA GLU A 43 28.83 -14.94 -25.39
C GLU A 43 27.64 -14.04 -24.98
N ALA A 44 27.14 -13.22 -25.91
CA ALA A 44 25.91 -12.45 -25.71
C ALA A 44 24.68 -13.35 -25.45
N THR A 45 24.58 -14.48 -26.16
CA THR A 45 23.48 -15.44 -26.00
C THR A 45 23.59 -16.23 -24.68
N TYR A 46 24.80 -16.60 -24.27
CA TYR A 46 25.04 -17.22 -22.96
C TYR A 46 24.75 -16.23 -21.81
N GLN A 47 25.15 -14.97 -21.95
CA GLN A 47 24.88 -13.93 -20.96
C GLN A 47 23.38 -13.63 -20.85
N SER A 48 22.64 -13.54 -21.95
CA SER A 48 21.19 -13.30 -21.89
C SER A 48 20.46 -14.47 -21.23
N THR A 49 20.80 -15.71 -21.59
CA THR A 49 20.19 -16.92 -21.03
C THR A 49 20.48 -17.07 -19.54
N THR A 50 21.70 -16.77 -19.10
CA THR A 50 22.07 -16.81 -17.67
C THR A 50 21.41 -15.70 -16.86
N GLN A 51 21.23 -14.51 -17.44
CA GLN A 51 20.48 -13.42 -16.81
C GLN A 51 19.00 -13.78 -16.63
N GLU A 52 18.38 -14.38 -17.64
CA GLU A 52 16.99 -14.87 -17.53
C GLU A 52 16.84 -15.96 -16.47
N ALA A 53 17.75 -16.94 -16.45
CA ALA A 53 17.77 -17.99 -15.43
C ALA A 53 17.97 -17.42 -14.02
N THR A 54 18.82 -16.41 -13.86
CA THR A 54 19.06 -15.73 -12.58
C THR A 54 17.84 -14.95 -12.12
N ARG A 55 17.17 -14.23 -13.02
CA ARG A 55 15.91 -13.51 -12.73
C ARG A 55 14.80 -14.49 -12.32
N LEU A 56 14.68 -15.62 -13.04
CA LEU A 56 13.73 -16.69 -12.70
C LEU A 56 14.02 -17.26 -11.31
N LEU A 57 15.29 -17.57 -11.00
CA LEU A 57 15.70 -18.04 -9.69
C LEU A 57 15.39 -17.04 -8.56
N GLN A 58 15.63 -15.75 -8.79
CA GLN A 58 15.29 -14.70 -7.83
C GLN A 58 13.78 -14.63 -7.62
N LYS A 59 12.99 -14.71 -8.69
CA LYS A 59 11.51 -14.70 -8.61
C LYS A 59 10.97 -15.92 -7.87
N VAL A 60 11.53 -17.11 -8.10
CA VAL A 60 11.16 -18.33 -7.37
C VAL A 60 11.53 -18.23 -5.89
N ARG A 61 12.72 -17.70 -5.56
CA ARG A 61 13.12 -17.48 -4.16
C ARG A 61 12.20 -16.47 -3.46
N PHE A 62 11.84 -15.39 -4.15
CA PHE A 62 10.91 -14.40 -3.65
C PHE A 62 9.53 -15.01 -3.38
N LEU A 63 8.98 -15.75 -4.33
CA LEU A 63 7.69 -16.41 -4.18
C LEU A 63 7.70 -17.44 -3.05
N ARG A 64 8.77 -18.24 -2.91
CA ARG A 64 8.93 -19.16 -1.77
C ARG A 64 9.01 -18.41 -0.43
N ASN A 65 9.67 -17.26 -0.39
CA ASN A 65 9.73 -16.45 0.82
C ASN A 65 8.35 -15.85 1.16
N GLN A 66 7.59 -15.41 0.15
CA GLN A 66 6.22 -14.95 0.34
C GLN A 66 5.30 -16.07 0.80
N GLU A 67 5.39 -17.25 0.20
CA GLU A 67 4.64 -18.44 0.60
C GLU A 67 4.97 -18.83 2.04
N ALA A 68 6.25 -18.86 2.41
CA ALA A 68 6.66 -19.15 3.79
C ALA A 68 6.13 -18.10 4.79
N LEU A 69 6.17 -16.81 4.43
CA LEU A 69 5.58 -15.73 5.23
C LEU A 69 4.07 -15.87 5.36
N TYR A 70 3.39 -16.23 4.27
CA TYR A 70 1.94 -16.44 4.26
C TYR A 70 1.54 -17.68 5.07
N LEU A 71 2.27 -18.79 4.97
CA LEU A 71 2.03 -19.97 5.81
C LEU A 71 2.28 -19.69 7.30
N GLN A 72 3.21 -18.79 7.62
CA GLN A 72 3.52 -18.44 9.00
C GLN A 72 2.55 -17.42 9.62
N TYR A 73 2.09 -16.43 8.84
CA TYR A 73 1.33 -15.28 9.35
C TYR A 73 0.00 -15.02 8.65
N GLY A 74 -0.29 -15.71 7.55
CA GLY A 74 -1.46 -15.49 6.71
C GLY A 74 -2.77 -15.70 7.47
N ASP A 75 -2.85 -16.77 8.27
CA ASP A 75 -4.05 -17.05 9.08
C ASP A 75 -4.26 -15.99 10.18
N GLN A 76 -3.17 -15.53 10.81
CA GLN A 76 -3.23 -14.49 11.83
C GLN A 76 -3.62 -13.14 11.23
N TYR A 77 -3.06 -12.81 10.06
CA TYR A 77 -3.40 -11.60 9.32
C TYR A 77 -4.84 -11.65 8.83
N ALA A 78 -5.30 -12.78 8.27
CA ALA A 78 -6.69 -12.99 7.86
C ALA A 78 -7.65 -12.86 9.05
N ALA A 79 -7.30 -13.41 10.21
CA ALA A 79 -8.09 -13.27 11.43
C ALA A 79 -8.18 -11.82 11.93
N VAL A 80 -7.12 -11.02 11.79
CA VAL A 80 -7.12 -9.59 12.15
C VAL A 80 -7.84 -8.73 11.11
N MET A 81 -7.72 -9.08 9.82
CA MET A 81 -8.45 -8.46 8.71
C MET A 81 -9.97 -8.71 8.83
N GLN A 82 -10.38 -9.95 9.13
CA GLN A 82 -11.78 -10.29 9.38
C GLN A 82 -12.35 -9.53 10.59
N LYS A 83 -11.51 -9.22 11.58
CA LYS A 83 -11.84 -8.37 12.72
C LYS A 83 -11.80 -6.87 12.39
N GLY A 84 -11.69 -6.46 11.12
CA GLY A 84 -11.75 -5.04 10.71
C GLY A 84 -10.68 -4.12 11.30
N LEU A 85 -9.71 -4.66 12.06
CA LEU A 85 -8.69 -3.89 12.77
C LEU A 85 -7.62 -3.32 11.82
N VAL A 86 -7.49 -3.88 10.62
CA VAL A 86 -6.55 -3.47 9.56
C VAL A 86 -7.35 -2.89 8.38
N LYS A 87 -8.27 -1.98 8.67
CA LYS A 87 -8.96 -1.19 7.66
C LYS A 87 -8.69 0.28 7.95
N ASP A 88 -8.39 1.04 6.91
CA ASP A 88 -8.27 2.49 7.04
C ASP A 88 -9.62 3.10 7.48
N PHE A 89 -9.55 4.02 8.43
CA PHE A 89 -10.69 4.81 8.85
C PHE A 89 -11.17 5.72 7.71
N ASP A 90 -12.28 5.31 7.10
CA ASP A 90 -12.95 6.09 6.07
C ASP A 90 -13.87 7.14 6.71
N ARG A 91 -13.37 8.38 6.77
CA ARG A 91 -14.10 9.53 7.31
C ARG A 91 -15.44 9.75 6.63
N VAL A 92 -15.51 9.56 5.31
CA VAL A 92 -16.72 9.80 4.52
C VAL A 92 -17.76 8.73 4.86
N ALA A 93 -17.35 7.46 4.85
CA ALA A 93 -18.25 6.36 5.21
C ALA A 93 -18.80 6.50 6.65
N TRP A 94 -17.98 6.98 7.59
CA TRP A 94 -18.42 7.26 8.95
C TRP A 94 -19.43 8.41 9.04
N VAL A 95 -19.18 9.53 8.37
CA VAL A 95 -20.12 10.67 8.35
C VAL A 95 -21.43 10.25 7.71
N ASP A 96 -21.39 9.61 6.54
CA ASP A 96 -22.58 9.16 5.82
C ASP A 96 -23.37 8.13 6.63
N GLY A 97 -22.67 7.20 7.29
CA GLY A 97 -23.27 6.23 8.19
C GLY A 97 -23.97 6.89 9.37
N LEU A 98 -23.30 7.84 10.03
CA LEU A 98 -23.89 8.57 11.16
C LEU A 98 -25.13 9.36 10.73
N LEU A 99 -25.09 10.00 9.55
CA LEU A 99 -26.25 10.70 8.99
C LEU A 99 -27.43 9.75 8.78
N ARG A 100 -27.21 8.57 8.17
CA ARG A 100 -28.25 7.55 7.98
C ARG A 100 -28.84 7.07 9.31
N VAL A 101 -28.00 6.78 10.30
CA VAL A 101 -28.45 6.36 11.63
C VAL A 101 -29.32 7.44 12.28
N THR A 102 -28.90 8.71 12.18
CA THR A 102 -29.71 9.81 12.73
C THR A 102 -31.02 10.04 11.99
N GLU A 103 -31.04 9.85 10.67
CA GLU A 103 -32.27 9.96 9.88
C GLU A 103 -33.25 8.82 10.24
N ALA A 104 -32.75 7.58 10.37
CA ALA A 104 -33.54 6.41 10.74
C ALA A 104 -34.17 6.53 12.14
N LEU A 105 -33.46 7.19 13.07
CA LEU A 105 -33.91 7.39 14.44
C LEU A 105 -34.57 8.76 14.68
N GLN A 106 -34.70 9.60 13.65
CA GLN A 106 -35.22 10.98 13.76
C GLN A 106 -34.49 11.80 14.85
N ILE A 107 -33.17 11.60 14.96
CA ILE A 107 -32.31 12.31 15.90
C ILE A 107 -32.05 13.72 15.36
N SER A 108 -32.26 14.71 16.22
CA SER A 108 -32.14 16.12 15.85
C SER A 108 -30.73 16.66 16.10
N GLY A 109 -30.36 17.70 15.35
CA GLY A 109 -29.21 18.56 15.68
C GLY A 109 -27.85 17.87 15.70
N LEU A 110 -27.65 16.81 14.91
CA LEU A 110 -26.38 16.08 14.86
C LEU A 110 -25.22 17.01 14.47
N LYS A 111 -24.19 17.05 15.31
CA LYS A 111 -22.88 17.64 15.03
C LYS A 111 -21.83 16.56 15.15
N ILE A 112 -21.00 16.43 14.12
CA ILE A 112 -19.91 15.46 14.05
C ILE A 112 -18.59 16.24 14.00
N LEU A 113 -17.69 15.95 14.92
CA LEU A 113 -16.32 16.46 14.91
C LEU A 113 -15.35 15.27 14.94
N ILE A 114 -14.61 15.09 13.85
CA ILE A 114 -13.59 14.04 13.72
C ILE A 114 -12.22 14.65 13.94
N GLU A 115 -11.50 14.18 14.95
CA GLU A 115 -10.15 14.63 15.26
C GLU A 115 -9.12 14.07 14.26
N PRO A 116 -7.92 14.69 14.15
CA PRO A 116 -6.80 14.09 13.45
C PRO A 116 -6.45 12.72 14.05
N GLU A 117 -6.00 11.81 13.19
CA GLU A 117 -5.50 10.51 13.61
C GLU A 117 -4.31 10.68 14.56
N GLN A 118 -4.30 9.91 15.65
CA GLN A 118 -3.24 9.93 16.65
C GLN A 118 -2.58 8.55 16.74
N LEU A 119 -1.26 8.53 16.77
CA LEU A 119 -0.48 7.33 16.98
C LEU A 119 -0.58 6.91 18.45
N ILE A 120 -0.90 5.65 18.72
CA ILE A 120 -0.81 5.09 20.06
C ILE A 120 0.66 4.85 20.37
N LYS A 121 1.22 5.65 21.28
CA LYS A 121 2.61 5.48 21.69
C LYS A 121 2.71 4.39 22.74
N LYS A 122 3.88 3.75 22.80
CA LYS A 122 4.21 2.76 23.84
C LYS A 122 4.09 3.32 25.27
N THR A 123 4.23 4.63 25.43
CA THR A 123 4.06 5.31 26.73
C THR A 123 2.61 5.32 27.20
N ASP A 124 1.66 5.24 26.26
CA ASP A 124 0.23 5.39 26.52
C ASP A 124 -0.38 4.04 26.92
N LEU A 125 0.28 2.95 26.55
CA LEU A 125 -0.08 1.59 26.92
C LEU A 125 0.94 1.05 27.93
N LYS A 126 0.49 0.74 29.16
CA LYS A 126 1.32 0.10 30.21
C LYS A 126 1.89 -1.30 29.84
N SER A 127 1.70 -1.74 28.60
CA SER A 127 2.01 -3.07 28.11
C SER A 127 3.23 -3.06 27.19
N GLN A 128 4.26 -3.82 27.56
CA GLN A 128 5.46 -4.06 26.74
C GLN A 128 5.19 -4.84 25.43
N LEU A 129 3.92 -5.21 25.16
CA LEU A 129 3.55 -6.07 24.04
C LEU A 129 3.54 -5.32 22.70
N ILE A 130 3.36 -4.00 22.68
CA ILE A 130 3.34 -3.23 21.43
C ILE A 130 4.75 -2.78 21.10
N LYS A 131 5.47 -3.58 20.30
CA LYS A 131 6.85 -3.27 19.88
C LYS A 131 6.92 -2.30 18.70
N LYS A 132 5.84 -2.13 17.94
CA LYS A 132 5.80 -1.31 16.72
C LYS A 132 4.68 -0.28 16.78
N ASP A 133 4.97 0.88 16.21
CA ASP A 133 4.07 2.04 16.12
C ASP A 133 3.11 1.85 14.93
N ILE A 134 2.28 0.81 15.01
CA ILE A 134 1.34 0.42 13.95
C ILE A 134 -0.12 0.68 14.33
N PHE A 135 -0.39 1.03 15.59
CA PHE A 135 -1.75 1.26 16.06
C PHE A 135 -2.03 2.75 16.18
N TYR A 136 -3.15 3.15 15.62
CA TYR A 136 -3.63 4.51 15.60
C TYR A 136 -5.06 4.53 16.11
N TYR A 137 -5.48 5.69 16.56
CA TYR A 137 -6.87 5.95 16.89
C TYR A 137 -7.33 7.29 16.34
N THR A 138 -8.62 7.37 16.08
CA THR A 138 -9.29 8.63 15.75
C THR A 138 -10.45 8.83 16.70
N ARG A 139 -10.56 10.03 17.26
CA ARG A 139 -11.67 10.41 18.13
C ARG A 139 -12.77 11.09 17.31
N ILE A 140 -14.01 10.68 17.55
CA ILE A 140 -15.21 11.23 16.94
C ILE A 140 -16.09 11.77 18.05
N ASN A 141 -16.25 13.08 18.10
CA ASN A 141 -17.13 13.74 19.04
C ASN A 141 -18.48 13.98 18.36
N LEU A 142 -19.54 13.52 19.02
CA LEU A 142 -20.91 13.59 18.55
C LEU A 142 -21.71 14.43 19.53
N ALA A 143 -22.46 15.41 19.01
CA ALA A 143 -23.50 16.10 19.77
C ALA A 143 -24.83 15.94 19.05
N PHE A 144 -25.90 15.63 19.77
CA PHE A 144 -27.21 15.31 19.18
C PHE A 144 -28.35 15.49 20.17
N GLY A 145 -29.59 15.59 19.68
CA GLY A 145 -30.81 15.65 20.47
C GLY A 145 -31.66 14.39 20.30
N LEU A 146 -31.83 13.64 21.38
CA LEU A 146 -32.64 12.43 21.49
C LEU A 146 -34.05 12.73 22.02
N GLN A 147 -35.01 11.88 21.70
CA GLN A 147 -36.37 11.97 22.25
C GLN A 147 -36.48 11.22 23.56
N THR A 148 -35.81 10.07 23.64
CA THR A 148 -35.74 9.18 24.80
C THR A 148 -34.32 8.71 25.04
N ASP A 149 -34.04 8.22 26.25
CA ASP A 149 -32.76 7.59 26.60
C ASP A 149 -32.51 6.29 25.82
N VAL A 150 -33.59 5.57 25.48
CA VAL A 150 -33.54 4.35 24.65
C VAL A 150 -32.97 4.62 23.26
N ASP A 151 -33.17 5.83 22.72
CA ASP A 151 -32.66 6.19 21.39
C ASP A 151 -31.12 6.19 21.35
N LEU A 152 -30.45 6.48 22.48
CA LEU A 152 -29.00 6.37 22.57
C LEU A 152 -28.54 4.93 22.33
N LEU A 153 -29.19 3.97 23.01
CA LEU A 153 -28.83 2.56 22.91
C LEU A 153 -29.03 2.05 21.49
N LYS A 154 -30.16 2.43 20.86
CA LYS A 154 -30.43 2.12 19.45
C LYS A 154 -29.41 2.74 18.51
N MET A 155 -29.05 4.00 18.74
CA MET A 155 -28.04 4.69 17.94
C MET A 155 -26.70 3.96 18.01
N MET A 156 -26.24 3.56 19.21
CA MET A 156 -24.98 2.84 19.37
C MET A 156 -25.02 1.44 18.72
N ASP A 157 -26.15 0.75 18.80
CA ASP A 157 -26.34 -0.54 18.14
C ASP A 157 -26.30 -0.41 16.61
N LEU A 158 -27.01 0.57 16.05
CA LEU A 158 -26.98 0.83 14.60
C LEU A 158 -25.59 1.28 14.12
N ILE A 159 -24.86 2.10 14.88
CA ILE A 159 -23.47 2.45 14.55
C ILE A 159 -22.60 1.19 14.48
N SER A 160 -22.77 0.27 15.43
CA SER A 160 -22.04 -1.00 15.47
C SER A 160 -22.36 -1.89 14.26
N GLN A 161 -23.63 -1.97 13.86
CA GLN A 161 -24.10 -2.83 12.78
C GLN A 161 -23.82 -2.25 11.38
N GLU A 162 -24.08 -0.96 11.17
CA GLU A 162 -24.06 -0.32 9.85
C GLU A 162 -22.73 0.35 9.49
N ILE A 163 -21.96 0.78 10.48
CA ILE A 163 -20.72 1.54 10.26
C ILE A 163 -19.50 0.71 10.58
N SER A 164 -19.35 0.35 11.86
CA SER A 164 -18.26 -0.51 12.32
C SER A 164 -18.52 -0.97 13.75
N PRO A 165 -18.33 -2.25 14.08
CA PRO A 165 -18.37 -2.72 15.45
C PRO A 165 -17.08 -2.41 16.23
N HIS A 166 -16.07 -1.80 15.57
CA HIS A 166 -14.73 -1.56 16.13
C HIS A 166 -14.57 -0.12 16.61
N PHE A 167 -15.40 0.28 17.57
CA PHE A 167 -15.28 1.55 18.26
C PHE A 167 -15.47 1.38 19.75
N PHE A 168 -14.99 2.35 20.51
CA PHE A 168 -15.12 2.41 21.95
C PHE A 168 -15.75 3.74 22.36
N VAL A 169 -16.74 3.71 23.26
CA VAL A 169 -17.32 4.94 23.81
C VAL A 169 -16.42 5.42 24.96
N GLU A 170 -15.66 6.48 24.72
CA GLU A 170 -14.74 7.05 25.73
C GLU A 170 -15.51 7.77 26.83
N LYS A 171 -16.49 8.58 26.44
CA LYS A 171 -17.36 9.33 27.35
C LYS A 171 -18.69 9.57 26.65
N CYS A 172 -19.77 9.60 27.43
CA CYS A 172 -21.00 10.18 26.95
C CYS A 172 -21.73 10.91 28.09
N LYS A 173 -22.15 12.13 27.82
CA LYS A 173 -22.91 12.98 28.73
C LYS A 173 -24.31 13.15 28.18
N LEU A 174 -25.32 12.93 29.03
CA LEU A 174 -26.71 13.20 28.72
C LEU A 174 -27.21 14.31 29.64
N GLU A 175 -27.89 15.29 29.06
CA GLU A 175 -28.50 16.39 29.78
C GLU A 175 -29.97 16.51 29.36
N MET A 176 -30.85 16.56 30.35
CA MET A 176 -32.26 16.89 30.13
C MET A 176 -32.45 18.34 30.58
N PRO A 177 -32.67 19.29 29.65
CA PRO A 177 -32.79 20.71 30.00
C PRO A 177 -34.13 21.05 30.68
N TYR A 178 -35.05 20.09 30.76
CA TYR A 178 -36.40 20.22 31.30
C TYR A 178 -36.46 19.84 32.78
N LYS A 179 -37.46 20.41 33.49
CA LYS A 179 -37.68 20.11 34.91
C LYS A 179 -38.53 18.85 35.07
N ALA A 180 -38.31 18.14 36.18
CA ALA A 180 -39.14 16.99 36.53
C ALA A 180 -40.63 17.38 36.62
N GLY A 181 -41.47 16.71 35.83
CA GLY A 181 -42.92 16.96 35.75
C GLY A 181 -43.37 17.86 34.60
N GLU A 182 -42.46 18.41 33.79
CA GLU A 182 -42.81 19.04 32.52
C GLU A 182 -43.26 17.98 31.49
N HIS A 183 -44.26 18.30 30.69
CA HIS A 183 -44.73 17.45 29.61
C HIS A 183 -43.70 17.49 28.47
N LEU A 184 -43.14 16.32 28.13
CA LEU A 184 -42.19 16.17 27.04
C LEU A 184 -42.96 15.71 25.79
N ASP A 185 -43.14 16.62 24.84
CA ASP A 185 -43.70 16.30 23.54
C ASP A 185 -42.60 15.77 22.60
N PHE A 186 -42.98 14.87 21.70
CA PHE A 186 -42.10 14.45 20.61
C PHE A 186 -41.94 15.60 19.61
N ASN A 187 -40.70 16.00 19.32
CA ASN A 187 -40.40 17.02 18.31
C ASN A 187 -39.22 16.58 17.44
N PRO A 188 -39.41 16.33 16.13
CA PRO A 188 -38.33 15.85 15.27
C PRO A 188 -37.20 16.88 15.05
N LEU A 189 -37.45 18.16 15.33
CA LEU A 189 -36.47 19.23 15.17
C LEU A 189 -35.66 19.50 16.45
N ASN A 190 -36.20 19.14 17.62
CA ASN A 190 -35.58 19.40 18.92
C ASN A 190 -35.71 18.17 19.83
N GLY A 191 -34.59 17.65 20.29
CA GLY A 191 -34.57 16.53 21.24
C GLY A 191 -34.92 16.97 22.67
N ASN A 192 -35.59 16.08 23.40
CA ASN A 192 -35.87 16.22 24.83
C ASN A 192 -34.62 15.98 25.70
N ILE A 193 -33.62 15.26 25.16
CA ILE A 193 -32.36 14.96 25.82
C ILE A 193 -31.22 15.37 24.89
N LEU A 194 -30.29 16.17 25.40
CA LEU A 194 -29.07 16.54 24.71
C LEU A 194 -27.98 15.52 25.06
N GLY A 195 -27.38 14.94 24.04
CA GLY A 195 -26.29 13.97 24.18
C GLY A 195 -24.99 14.51 23.59
N GLU A 196 -23.91 14.33 24.34
CA GLU A 196 -22.54 14.57 23.88
C GLU A 196 -21.70 13.32 24.13
N CYS A 197 -21.42 12.54 23.08
CA CYS A 197 -20.58 11.36 23.16
C CYS A 197 -19.23 11.57 22.47
N SER A 198 -18.20 10.87 22.95
CA SER A 198 -16.91 10.76 22.28
C SER A 198 -16.60 9.29 22.03
N LEU A 199 -16.37 8.96 20.77
CA LEU A 199 -16.06 7.62 20.30
C LEU A 199 -14.60 7.55 19.88
N ILE A 200 -13.91 6.46 20.20
CA ILE A 200 -12.57 6.15 19.74
C ILE A 200 -12.67 5.00 18.73
N VAL A 201 -12.18 5.24 17.52
CA VAL A 201 -12.06 4.22 16.48
C VAL A 201 -10.60 3.81 16.39
N PHE A 202 -10.33 2.50 16.52
CA PHE A 202 -8.99 1.94 16.45
C PHE A 202 -8.68 1.44 15.04
N GLN A 203 -7.45 1.65 14.61
CA GLN A 203 -6.96 1.12 13.34
C GLN A 203 -5.50 0.68 13.47
N ALA A 204 -5.15 -0.38 12.74
CA ALA A 204 -3.79 -0.87 12.61
C ALA A 204 -3.32 -0.62 11.17
N LYS A 205 -2.24 0.15 11.03
CA LYS A 205 -1.54 0.41 9.77
C LYS A 205 -0.19 -0.31 9.81
N PRO A 206 -0.15 -1.63 9.54
CA PRO A 206 1.11 -2.33 9.43
C PRO A 206 1.91 -1.73 8.28
N SER A 207 3.18 -1.37 8.52
CA SER A 207 4.08 -0.95 7.45
C SER A 207 4.05 -1.99 6.34
N GLU A 208 3.83 -1.53 5.10
CA GLU A 208 3.91 -2.40 3.93
C GLU A 208 5.23 -3.17 3.96
N LEU A 209 5.14 -4.49 3.76
CA LEU A 209 6.30 -5.29 3.40
C LEU A 209 6.82 -4.68 2.11
N LYS A 210 7.93 -3.92 2.18
CA LYS A 210 8.55 -3.25 1.02
C LYS A 210 8.63 -4.23 -0.16
N THR A 211 7.68 -4.12 -1.09
CA THR A 211 7.77 -4.72 -2.42
C THR A 211 8.72 -3.81 -3.19
N GLY A 212 10.01 -4.13 -3.15
CA GLY A 212 11.02 -3.38 -3.88
C GLY A 212 10.73 -3.39 -5.38
N SER A 213 10.67 -2.20 -5.98
CA SER A 213 10.80 -1.99 -7.43
C SER A 213 12.21 -2.28 -7.89
#